data_AF-A0A0Q5UXC6-F1
#
_entry.id   AF-A0A0Q5UXC6-F1
#
_cell.length_a   1.000
_cell.length_b   1.000
_cell.length_c   1.000
_cell.angle_alpha   90.00
_cell.angle_beta   90.00
_cell.angle_gamma   90.00
#
_symmetry.space_group_name_H-M   'P 1'
#
loop_
_entity.id
_entity.type
_entity.pdbx_description
1 polymer ?
#
loop_
_entity_poly.entity_id
_entity_poly.type
_entity_poly.pdbx_seq_one_letter_code
_entity_poly.pdbx_strand_id
1 'polypeptide(L)'
;MDTPAAAPLPVADPEQLFVSRLRSAARGFASAAGAQTAVVREAVPPARHRRSRCRVVLRWADGAESDVTFLGPAGRSPGVPTSPDLDVQIRRWLTEGRPEDPSWLVPDEDSPAGTAVDVGAWLAR
;
A
#
# COMPACT_ATOMS: atom_id res chain seq x y z
N MET A 1 -19.36 -22.49 38.37
CA MET A 1 -19.87 -22.13 37.03
C MET A 1 -18.94 -21.05 36.53
N ASP A 2 -17.82 -21.46 35.93
CA ASP A 2 -16.80 -20.55 35.41
C ASP A 2 -17.23 -20.08 34.02
N THR A 3 -17.51 -18.79 33.88
CA THR A 3 -17.72 -18.16 32.58
C THR A 3 -16.36 -18.00 31.92
N PRO A 4 -16.09 -18.59 30.74
CA PRO A 4 -14.84 -18.32 30.05
C PRO A 4 -14.84 -16.84 29.63
N ALA A 5 -13.84 -16.09 30.13
CA ALA A 5 -13.57 -14.73 29.70
C ALA A 5 -13.36 -14.74 28.17
N ALA A 6 -14.15 -13.96 27.45
CA ALA A 6 -14.01 -13.79 26.02
C ALA A 6 -12.58 -13.30 25.72
N ALA A 7 -11.82 -14.09 24.96
CA ALA A 7 -10.51 -13.68 24.48
C ALA A 7 -10.64 -12.35 23.72
N PRO A 8 -9.73 -11.38 23.90
CA PRO A 8 -9.75 -10.17 23.10
C PRO A 8 -9.69 -10.57 21.63
N LEU A 9 -10.61 -10.04 20.82
CA LEU A 9 -10.58 -10.20 19.36
C LEU A 9 -9.18 -9.81 18.88
N PRO A 10 -8.54 -10.57 17.98
CA PRO A 10 -7.24 -10.20 17.46
C PRO A 10 -7.38 -8.83 16.81
N VAL A 11 -6.73 -7.83 17.42
CA VAL A 11 -6.56 -6.51 16.82
C VAL A 11 -5.88 -6.77 15.48
N ALA A 12 -6.58 -6.47 14.37
CA ALA A 12 -6.09 -6.81 13.04
C ALA A 12 -4.66 -6.30 12.87
N ASP A 13 -3.79 -7.16 12.37
CA ASP A 13 -2.39 -6.85 12.11
C ASP A 13 -2.31 -5.53 11.30
N PRO A 14 -1.58 -4.49 11.74
CA PRO A 14 -1.40 -3.25 11.00
C PRO A 14 -1.03 -3.47 9.52
N GLU A 15 -0.32 -4.56 9.24
CA GLU A 15 0.04 -4.98 7.90
C GLU A 15 -1.19 -5.35 7.06
N GLN A 16 -2.08 -6.18 7.62
CA GLN A 16 -3.32 -6.60 6.97
C GLN A 16 -4.34 -5.46 6.85
N LEU A 17 -4.35 -4.52 7.80
CA LEU A 17 -5.15 -3.29 7.69
C LEU A 17 -4.69 -2.42 6.51
N PHE A 18 -3.38 -2.26 6.33
CA PHE A 18 -2.81 -1.53 5.21
C PHE A 18 -3.19 -2.18 3.87
N VAL A 19 -2.99 -3.50 3.74
CA VAL A 19 -3.36 -4.27 2.54
C VAL A 19 -4.86 -4.15 2.25
N SER A 20 -5.70 -4.35 3.27
CA SER A 20 -7.15 -4.29 3.14
C SER A 20 -7.62 -2.92 2.68
N ARG A 21 -7.05 -1.86 3.25
CA ARG A 21 -7.34 -0.49 2.86
C ARG A 21 -7.02 -0.21 1.39
N LEU A 22 -5.81 -0.58 0.95
CA LEU A 22 -5.42 -0.40 -0.45
C LEU A 22 -6.31 -1.21 -1.40
N ARG A 23 -6.64 -2.46 -1.02
CA ARG A 23 -7.58 -3.29 -1.78
C ARG A 23 -8.96 -2.63 -1.91
N SER A 24 -9.50 -2.06 -0.83
CA SER A 24 -10.78 -1.34 -0.85
C SER A 24 -10.73 -0.08 -1.73
N ALA A 25 -9.58 0.59 -1.83
CA ALA A 25 -9.39 1.79 -2.64
C ALA A 25 -9.05 1.53 -4.12
N ALA A 26 -8.85 0.27 -4.52
CA ALA A 26 -8.32 -0.11 -5.84
C ALA A 26 -9.06 0.55 -7.00
N ARG A 27 -10.40 0.52 -7.01
CA ARG A 27 -11.20 1.16 -8.07
C ARG A 27 -10.92 2.65 -8.20
N GLY A 28 -10.70 3.34 -7.07
CA GLY A 28 -10.35 4.75 -7.05
C GLY A 28 -8.97 5.00 -7.66
N PHE A 29 -8.00 4.10 -7.44
CA PHE A 29 -6.67 4.19 -8.07
C PHE A 29 -6.75 4.01 -9.58
N ALA A 30 -7.56 3.08 -10.07
CA ALA A 30 -7.78 2.89 -11.50
C ALA A 30 -8.29 4.19 -12.13
N SER A 31 -9.36 4.76 -11.59
CA SER A 31 -9.93 6.01 -12.08
C SER A 31 -8.95 7.18 -12.01
N ALA A 32 -8.20 7.31 -10.92
CA ALA A 32 -7.23 8.38 -10.73
C ALA A 32 -6.05 8.32 -11.72
N ALA A 33 -5.62 7.11 -12.09
CA ALA A 33 -4.56 6.88 -13.07
C ALA A 33 -5.04 6.86 -14.54
N GLY A 34 -6.34 7.01 -14.78
CA GLY A 34 -6.93 6.79 -16.11
C GLY A 34 -6.84 5.34 -16.60
N ALA A 35 -6.63 4.39 -15.68
CA ALA A 35 -6.55 2.96 -15.97
C ALA A 35 -7.96 2.33 -15.97
N GLN A 36 -8.11 1.24 -16.72
CA GLN A 36 -9.35 0.46 -16.76
C GLN A 36 -9.55 -0.33 -15.46
N THR A 37 -8.48 -0.91 -14.94
CA THR A 37 -8.50 -1.66 -13.68
C THR A 37 -7.29 -1.34 -12.82
N ALA A 38 -7.44 -1.57 -11.52
CA ALA A 38 -6.33 -1.60 -10.58
C ALA A 38 -6.52 -2.82 -9.67
N VAL A 39 -5.46 -3.59 -9.48
CA VAL A 39 -5.46 -4.76 -8.60
C VAL A 39 -4.38 -4.58 -7.55
N VAL A 40 -4.77 -4.67 -6.28
CA VAL A 40 -3.81 -4.64 -5.17
C VAL A 40 -3.43 -6.05 -4.79
N ARG A 41 -2.18 -6.40 -5.06
CA ARG A 41 -1.57 -7.67 -4.70
C ARG A 41 -0.69 -7.44 -3.49
N GLU A 42 -0.87 -8.29 -2.49
CA GLU A 42 0.09 -8.36 -1.40
C GLU A 42 1.32 -9.05 -1.97
N ALA A 43 2.46 -8.38 -1.89
CA ALA A 43 3.73 -9.00 -2.25
C ALA A 43 4.19 -9.77 -1.02
N VAL A 44 4.23 -11.10 -1.15
CA VAL A 44 4.63 -12.02 -0.06
C VAL A 44 6.01 -11.59 0.45
N PRO A 45 6.21 -11.43 1.77
CA PRO A 45 7.51 -11.07 2.28
C PRO A 45 8.47 -12.25 2.04
N PRO A 46 9.58 -12.10 1.30
CA PRO A 46 10.69 -13.01 1.52
C PRO A 46 11.16 -12.78 2.96
N ALA A 47 11.43 -13.89 3.62
CA ALA A 47 11.69 -13.97 5.04
C ALA A 47 12.62 -12.84 5.56
N ARG A 48 12.19 -12.22 6.67
CA ARG A 48 12.99 -11.56 7.73
C ARG A 48 13.14 -10.03 7.78
N HIS A 49 12.50 -9.21 6.94
CA HIS A 49 12.61 -7.74 7.11
C HIS A 49 11.28 -6.94 7.10
N ARG A 50 10.64 -6.89 8.29
CA ARG A 50 10.04 -5.73 8.99
C ARG A 50 8.96 -4.81 8.38
N ARG A 51 8.49 -4.93 7.12
CA ARG A 51 7.44 -4.05 6.56
C ARG A 51 6.50 -4.74 5.58
N SER A 52 5.22 -4.39 5.61
CA SER A 52 4.23 -4.87 4.61
C SER A 52 4.54 -4.32 3.23
N ARG A 53 4.35 -5.16 2.21
CA ARG A 53 4.54 -4.74 0.82
C ARG A 53 3.25 -4.95 0.03
N CYS A 54 2.76 -3.90 -0.60
CA CYS A 54 1.57 -3.94 -1.46
C CYS A 54 1.92 -3.45 -2.86
N ARG A 55 1.67 -4.27 -3.86
CA ARG A 55 1.80 -3.90 -5.27
C ARG A 55 0.44 -3.52 -5.82
N VAL A 56 0.32 -2.31 -6.36
CA VAL A 56 -0.84 -1.89 -7.14
C VAL A 56 -0.48 -2.07 -8.61
N VAL A 57 -1.22 -2.94 -9.30
CA VAL A 57 -1.06 -3.16 -10.75
C VAL A 57 -2.20 -2.43 -11.46
N LEU A 58 -1.85 -1.43 -12.26
CA LEU A 58 -2.76 -0.66 -13.10
C LEU A 58 -2.76 -1.26 -14.51
N ARG A 59 -3.94 -1.41 -15.12
CA ARG A 59 -4.08 -1.91 -16.49
C ARG A 59 -4.95 -0.98 -17.32
N TRP A 60 -4.46 -0.59 -18.49
CA TRP A 60 -5.17 0.26 -19.45
C TRP A 60 -5.88 -0.56 -20.53
N ALA A 61 -6.77 0.09 -21.28
CA ALA A 61 -7.61 -0.57 -22.29
C ALA A 61 -6.80 -1.09 -23.49
N ASP A 62 -5.63 -0.52 -23.74
CA ASP A 62 -4.66 -0.97 -24.75
C ASP A 62 -3.86 -2.20 -24.32
N GLY A 63 -4.06 -2.69 -23.10
CA GLY A 63 -3.33 -3.80 -22.52
C GLY A 63 -2.01 -3.40 -21.87
N ALA A 64 -1.65 -2.12 -21.84
CA ALA A 64 -0.52 -1.65 -21.07
C ALA A 64 -0.74 -1.93 -19.58
N GLU A 65 0.34 -2.32 -18.89
CA GLU A 65 0.36 -2.54 -17.45
C GLU A 65 1.47 -1.71 -16.83
N SER A 66 1.21 -1.22 -15.63
CA SER A 66 2.20 -0.53 -14.81
C SER A 66 1.93 -0.85 -13.37
N ASP A 67 2.96 -1.30 -12.68
CA ASP A 67 2.88 -1.58 -11.26
C ASP A 67 3.62 -0.54 -10.42
N VAL A 68 3.13 -0.35 -9.20
CA VAL A 68 3.75 0.48 -8.17
C VAL A 68 3.76 -0.32 -6.87
N THR A 69 4.92 -0.41 -6.24
CA THR A 69 5.07 -1.06 -4.95
C THR A 69 5.03 -0.01 -3.84
N PHE A 70 4.19 -0.23 -2.84
CA PHE A 70 4.11 0.57 -1.61
C PHE A 70 4.63 -0.26 -0.44
N LEU A 71 5.56 0.32 0.31
CA LEU A 71 6.04 -0.21 1.58
C LEU A 71 5.25 0.43 2.71
N GLY A 72 4.61 -0.44 3.50
CA GLY A 72 3.99 -0.08 4.76
C GLY A 72 5.02 0.47 5.76
N PRO A 73 4.56 1.10 6.84
CA PRO A 73 5.41 1.76 7.82
C PRO A 73 6.40 0.81 8.49
N ALA A 74 7.57 1.34 8.86
CA ALA A 74 8.58 0.65 9.63
C ALA A 74 8.13 0.38 11.07
N GLY A 75 7.93 -0.89 11.43
CA GLY A 75 7.62 -1.29 12.80
C GLY A 75 6.23 -0.89 13.29
N ARG A 76 5.97 -1.11 14.58
CA ARG A 76 4.70 -0.83 15.25
C ARG A 76 4.55 0.68 15.51
N SER A 77 4.49 1.47 14.44
CA SER A 77 4.19 2.91 14.50
C SER A 77 2.67 3.09 14.44
N PRO A 78 2.00 3.40 15.57
CA PRO A 78 0.55 3.53 15.61
C PRO A 78 0.16 4.85 14.93
N GLY A 79 -0.28 4.81 13.68
CA GLY A 79 -0.88 5.98 13.01
C GLY A 79 -0.74 6.01 11.49
N VAL A 80 0.30 5.40 10.93
CA VAL A 80 0.57 5.44 9.49
C VAL A 80 -0.35 4.52 8.65
N PRO A 81 -0.59 3.24 9.03
CA PRO A 81 -1.39 2.35 8.18
C PRO A 81 -2.90 2.67 8.22
N THR A 82 -3.33 3.52 9.17
CA THR A 82 -4.73 3.86 9.40
C THR A 82 -5.09 5.30 9.02
N SER A 83 -4.12 6.12 8.58
CA SER A 83 -4.40 7.52 8.23
C SER A 83 -5.52 7.60 7.18
N PRO A 84 -6.65 8.26 7.46
CA PRO A 84 -7.80 8.35 6.57
C PRO A 84 -7.47 8.94 5.20
N ASP A 85 -6.32 9.61 5.07
CA ASP A 85 -5.94 10.35 3.88
C ASP A 85 -5.02 9.59 2.92
N LEU A 86 -4.54 8.40 3.30
CA LEU A 86 -3.55 7.67 2.48
C LEU A 86 -4.06 7.36 1.07
N ASP A 87 -5.28 6.85 0.93
CA ASP A 87 -5.87 6.58 -0.39
C ASP A 87 -6.18 7.87 -1.17
N VAL A 88 -6.45 8.97 -0.50
CA VAL A 88 -6.63 10.29 -1.11
C VAL A 88 -5.30 10.78 -1.69
N GLN A 89 -4.21 10.67 -0.94
CA GLN A 89 -2.87 11.03 -1.40
C GLN A 89 -2.41 10.15 -2.56
N ILE A 90 -2.65 8.83 -2.51
CA ILE A 90 -2.35 7.92 -3.63
C ILE A 90 -3.12 8.31 -4.88
N ARG A 91 -4.42 8.57 -4.77
CA ARG A 91 -5.22 9.01 -5.93
C ARG A 91 -4.69 10.31 -6.51
N ARG A 92 -4.42 11.30 -5.66
CA ARG A 92 -3.86 12.58 -6.12
C ARG A 92 -2.54 12.39 -6.87
N TRP A 93 -1.62 11.63 -6.30
CA TRP A 93 -0.33 11.33 -6.92
C TRP A 93 -0.44 10.57 -8.24
N LEU A 94 -1.39 9.64 -8.34
CA LEU A 94 -1.71 8.94 -9.59
C LEU A 94 -2.26 9.91 -10.65
N THR A 95 -3.14 10.83 -10.26
CA THR A 95 -3.69 11.87 -11.16
C THR A 95 -2.62 12.85 -11.64
N GLU A 96 -1.63 13.16 -10.81
CA GLU A 96 -0.48 13.99 -11.17
C GLU A 96 0.54 13.26 -12.07
N GLY A 97 0.29 12.01 -12.44
CA GLY A 97 1.16 11.24 -13.33
C GLY A 97 2.32 10.54 -12.63
N ARG A 98 2.23 10.35 -11.31
CA ARG A 98 3.25 9.69 -10.48
C ARG A 98 4.61 10.39 -10.50
N PRO A 99 4.67 11.67 -10.10
CA PRO A 99 5.96 12.37 -10.00
C PRO A 99 6.91 11.58 -9.09
N GLU A 100 8.15 11.40 -9.55
CA GLU A 100 9.20 10.73 -8.80
C GLU A 100 9.87 11.73 -7.84
N ASP A 101 10.06 11.32 -6.59
CA ASP A 101 10.75 12.13 -5.59
C ASP A 101 11.61 11.22 -4.70
N PRO A 102 12.94 11.45 -4.67
CA PRO A 102 13.87 10.59 -3.95
C PRO A 102 13.71 10.65 -2.43
N SER A 103 12.94 11.60 -1.88
CA SER A 103 12.71 11.70 -0.44
C SER A 103 11.84 10.58 0.14
N TRP A 104 11.04 9.90 -0.70
CA TRP A 104 10.17 8.80 -0.30
C TRP A 104 10.16 7.61 -1.26
N LEU A 105 10.91 7.68 -2.37
CA LEU A 105 11.23 6.51 -3.19
C LEU A 105 12.47 5.79 -2.66
N VAL A 106 12.35 4.49 -2.42
CA VAL A 106 13.44 3.63 -1.98
C VAL A 106 13.72 2.53 -2.99
N PRO A 107 14.98 2.08 -3.14
CA PRO A 107 15.30 0.87 -3.91
C PRO A 107 14.54 -0.34 -3.35
N ASP A 108 13.94 -1.13 -4.22
CA ASP A 108 13.26 -2.39 -3.87
C ASP A 108 13.51 -3.44 -4.96
N GLU A 109 14.40 -4.38 -4.68
CA GLU A 109 14.78 -5.44 -5.62
C GLU A 109 13.64 -6.42 -5.93
N ASP A 110 12.65 -6.51 -5.03
CA ASP A 110 11.46 -7.32 -5.22
C ASP A 110 10.38 -6.61 -6.06
N SER A 111 10.59 -5.32 -6.38
CA SER A 111 9.72 -4.51 -7.22
C SER A 111 10.16 -4.62 -8.70
N PRO A 112 9.25 -4.87 -9.65
CA PRO A 112 9.54 -4.87 -11.08
C PRO A 112 10.12 -3.53 -11.56
N ALA A 113 9.70 -2.43 -10.92
CA ALA A 113 10.23 -1.10 -11.19
C ALA A 113 11.60 -0.83 -10.50
N GLY A 114 12.13 -1.78 -9.74
CA GLY A 114 13.35 -1.62 -8.93
C GLY A 114 13.24 -0.62 -7.76
N THR A 115 12.06 -0.01 -7.59
CA THR A 115 11.77 1.00 -6.57
C THR A 115 10.42 0.76 -5.92
N ALA A 116 10.26 1.27 -4.70
CA ALA A 116 9.02 1.29 -3.96
C ALA A 116 8.81 2.62 -3.23
N VAL A 117 7.55 2.96 -2.98
CA VAL A 117 7.14 4.14 -2.21
C VAL A 117 7.13 3.78 -0.73
N ASP A 118 8.00 4.41 0.07
CA ASP A 118 7.92 4.34 1.54
C ASP A 118 6.78 5.23 2.03
N VAL A 119 5.67 4.62 2.42
CA VAL A 119 4.47 5.35 2.86
C VAL A 119 4.73 6.16 4.13
N GLY A 120 5.64 5.70 5.00
CA GLY A 120 6.01 6.44 6.20
C GLY A 120 6.77 7.72 5.86
N ALA A 121 7.79 7.63 5.00
CA ALA A 121 8.54 8.78 4.53
C ALA A 121 7.65 9.74 3.73
N TRP A 122 6.78 9.19 2.89
CA TRP A 122 5.89 9.99 2.04
C TRP A 122 4.87 10.81 2.82
N LEU A 123 4.33 10.28 3.92
CA LEU A 123 3.37 10.99 4.76
C LEU A 123 4.04 11.95 5.75
N ALA A 124 5.35 11.85 5.96
CA ALA A 124 6.12 12.73 6.84
C ALA A 124 6.61 14.02 6.17
N ARG A 125 6.29 14.23 4.89
CA ARG A 125 6.66 15.40 4.09
C ARG A 125 5.77 16.63 4.35
#